data_AF-A0A353PXJ1-F1
#
_entry.id   AF-A0A353PXJ1-F1
#
_cell.length_a   1.000
_cell.length_b   1.000
_cell.length_c   1.000
_cell.angle_alpha   90.00
_cell.angle_beta   90.00
_cell.angle_gamma   90.00
#
_symmetry.space_group_name_H-M   'P 1'
#
loop_
_entity.id
_entity.type
_entity.pdbx_description
1 polymer ?
#
loop_
_entity_poly.entity_id
_entity_poly.type
_entity_poly.pdbx_seq_one_letter_code
_entity_poly.pdbx_strand_id
1 'polypeptide(L)'
;MLYMLNDDLMLFFMLLISLVLLLFLIQKLMYKGVAKKVKKKIETREKEALSKCPVCGTHLLKTEQIISRVYNTESKTDQKCSIVGCPHCFPHLRDGVVRKCPVCHKKISQEAYLIAHLFTRPNKKNHVHIVGCTECHKKTFK
;
A
#
# COMPACT_ATOMS: atom_id res chain seq x y z
N MET A 1 -19.13 -34.47 53.79
CA MET A 1 -19.12 -34.94 52.38
C MET A 1 -19.42 -33.79 51.39
N LEU A 2 -20.40 -32.91 51.66
CA LEU A 2 -20.68 -31.71 50.84
C LEU A 2 -19.54 -30.67 50.79
N TYR A 3 -18.77 -30.49 51.88
CA TYR A 3 -17.61 -29.57 51.90
C TYR A 3 -16.46 -30.03 51.00
N MET A 4 -16.16 -31.33 50.95
CA MET A 4 -15.06 -31.86 50.14
C MET A 4 -15.32 -31.74 48.63
N LEU A 5 -16.58 -31.90 48.19
CA LEU A 5 -17.00 -31.67 46.81
C LEU A 5 -16.86 -30.20 46.38
N ASN A 6 -17.08 -29.26 47.30
CA ASN A 6 -16.91 -27.83 47.02
C ASN A 6 -15.44 -27.44 46.92
N ASP A 7 -14.56 -28.00 47.75
CA ASP A 7 -13.13 -27.73 47.69
C ASP A 7 -12.49 -28.26 46.40
N ASP A 8 -12.84 -29.49 45.99
CA ASP A 8 -12.39 -30.08 44.71
C ASP A 8 -12.92 -29.29 43.50
N LEU A 9 -14.18 -28.83 43.56
CA LEU A 9 -14.78 -27.99 42.52
C LEU A 9 -14.11 -26.61 42.43
N MET A 10 -13.79 -25.98 43.57
CA MET A 10 -13.07 -24.71 43.60
C MET A 10 -11.64 -24.85 43.09
N LEU A 11 -10.94 -25.93 43.43
CA LEU A 11 -9.62 -26.26 42.87
C LEU A 11 -9.68 -26.44 41.35
N PHE A 12 -10.70 -27.12 40.84
CA PHE A 12 -10.90 -27.30 39.41
C PHE A 12 -11.11 -25.96 38.68
N PHE A 13 -11.94 -25.06 39.21
CA PHE A 13 -12.13 -23.73 38.63
C PHE A 13 -10.85 -22.89 38.65
N MET A 14 -10.07 -22.94 39.74
CA MET A 14 -8.79 -22.23 39.82
C MET A 14 -7.78 -22.74 38.79
N LEU A 15 -7.73 -24.06 38.55
CA LEU A 15 -6.90 -24.64 37.50
C LEU A 15 -7.34 -24.21 36.10
N LEU A 16 -8.65 -24.21 35.82
CA LEU A 16 -9.18 -23.73 34.54
C LEU A 16 -8.86 -22.25 34.28
N ILE A 17 -9.03 -21.39 35.28
CA ILE A 17 -8.71 -19.96 35.16
C ILE A 17 -7.20 -19.78 34.90
N SER A 18 -6.35 -20.54 35.61
CA SER A 18 -4.90 -20.49 35.41
C SER A 18 -4.49 -20.91 33.98
N LEU A 19 -5.14 -21.96 33.44
CA LEU A 19 -4.92 -22.44 32.09
C LEU A 19 -5.33 -21.39 31.05
N VAL A 20 -6.49 -20.75 31.23
CA VAL A 20 -6.98 -19.70 30.32
C VAL A 20 -6.04 -18.50 30.32
N LEU A 21 -5.58 -18.06 31.49
CA LEU A 21 -4.61 -16.95 31.60
C LEU A 21 -3.29 -17.29 30.92
N LEU A 22 -2.80 -18.53 31.09
CA LEU A 22 -1.58 -19.00 30.44
C LEU A 22 -1.71 -19.01 28.91
N LEU A 23 -2.83 -19.52 28.37
CA LEU A 23 -3.10 -19.50 26.93
C LEU A 23 -3.18 -18.07 26.37
N PHE A 24 -3.83 -17.15 27.10
CA PHE A 24 -3.93 -15.74 26.71
C PHE A 24 -2.56 -15.05 26.65
N LEU A 25 -1.66 -15.33 27.62
CA LEU A 25 -0.30 -14.79 27.61
C LEU A 25 0.51 -15.31 26.42
N ILE A 26 0.42 -16.61 26.11
CA ILE A 26 1.09 -17.22 24.95
C ILE A 26 0.59 -16.56 23.65
N GLN A 27 -0.72 -16.41 23.48
CA GLN A 27 -1.30 -15.77 22.30
C GLN A 27 -0.79 -14.32 22.14
N LYS A 28 -0.73 -13.56 23.23
CA LYS A 28 -0.23 -12.17 23.22
C LYS A 28 1.25 -12.08 22.84
N LEU A 29 2.09 -13.02 23.32
CA LEU A 29 3.50 -13.10 22.95
C LEU A 29 3.67 -13.44 21.46
N MET A 30 2.92 -14.42 20.97
CA MET A 30 2.92 -14.81 19.55
C MET A 30 2.47 -13.65 18.64
N TYR A 31 1.37 -12.97 18.99
CA TYR A 31 0.87 -11.82 18.25
C TYR A 31 1.88 -10.67 18.20
N LYS A 32 2.52 -10.33 19.34
CA LYS A 32 3.60 -9.33 19.39
C LYS A 32 4.78 -9.71 18.50
N GLY A 33 5.16 -10.98 18.46
CA GLY A 33 6.24 -11.49 17.61
C GLY A 33 5.93 -11.30 16.12
N VAL A 34 4.72 -11.68 15.68
CA VAL A 34 4.27 -11.49 14.29
C VAL A 34 4.20 -10.00 13.94
N ALA A 35 3.59 -9.17 14.78
CA ALA A 35 3.49 -7.73 14.57
C ALA A 35 4.88 -7.07 14.43
N LYS A 36 5.84 -7.45 15.28
CA LYS A 36 7.23 -6.96 15.20
C LYS A 36 7.92 -7.38 13.90
N LYS A 37 7.72 -8.63 13.44
CA LYS A 37 8.26 -9.12 12.15
C LYS A 37 7.67 -8.36 10.97
N VAL A 38 6.35 -8.16 10.94
CA VAL A 38 5.65 -7.40 9.90
C VAL A 38 6.15 -5.95 9.85
N LYS A 39 6.22 -5.28 11.01
CA LYS A 39 6.73 -3.90 11.11
C LYS A 39 8.16 -3.78 10.58
N LYS A 40 9.06 -4.68 10.98
CA LYS A 40 10.45 -4.71 10.48
C LYS A 40 10.51 -4.88 8.97
N LYS A 41 9.69 -5.77 8.39
CA LYS A 41 9.63 -5.99 6.94
C LYS A 41 9.15 -4.75 6.17
N ILE A 42 8.14 -4.04 6.71
CA ILE A 42 7.65 -2.78 6.12
C ILE A 42 8.76 -1.72 6.16
N GLU A 43 9.40 -1.53 7.32
CA GLU A 43 10.47 -0.54 7.50
C GLU A 43 11.68 -0.82 6.58
N THR A 44 12.08 -2.08 6.41
CA THR A 44 13.14 -2.46 5.46
C THR A 44 12.74 -2.10 4.02
N ARG A 45 11.51 -2.42 3.60
CA ARG A 45 11.04 -2.07 2.25
C ARG A 45 10.95 -0.56 2.05
N GLU A 46 10.57 0.21 3.06
CA GLU A 46 10.54 1.68 3.00
C GLU A 46 11.94 2.26 2.82
N LYS A 47 12.96 1.71 3.51
CA LYS A 47 14.37 2.12 3.36
C LYS A 47 14.93 1.78 1.97
N GLU A 48 14.49 0.67 1.38
CA GLU A 48 14.91 0.24 0.03
C GLU A 48 14.08 0.88 -1.10
N ALA A 49 12.98 1.55 -0.77
CA ALA A 49 12.07 2.12 -1.76
C ALA A 49 12.70 3.35 -2.42
N LEU A 50 12.80 3.31 -3.75
CA LEU A 50 13.34 4.42 -4.52
C LEU A 50 12.28 5.51 -4.78
N SER A 51 11.02 5.09 -4.94
CA SER A 51 9.92 5.98 -5.29
C SER A 51 8.57 5.41 -4.84
N LYS A 52 7.54 6.27 -4.83
CA LYS A 52 6.15 5.86 -4.58
C LYS A 52 5.39 5.84 -5.90
N CYS A 53 4.51 4.87 -6.09
CA CYS A 53 3.59 4.87 -7.22
C CYS A 53 2.61 6.05 -7.10
N PRO A 54 2.48 6.92 -8.12
CA PRO A 54 1.57 8.06 -8.06
C PRO A 54 0.08 7.68 -8.12
N VAL A 55 -0.25 6.45 -8.53
CA VAL A 55 -1.62 5.96 -8.66
C VAL A 55 -2.10 5.31 -7.36
N CYS A 56 -1.29 4.46 -6.75
CA CYS A 56 -1.70 3.68 -5.58
C CYS A 56 -0.90 3.94 -4.30
N GLY A 57 0.15 4.77 -4.36
CA GLY A 57 0.97 5.12 -3.20
C GLY A 57 1.94 4.04 -2.72
N THR A 58 1.92 2.84 -3.32
CA THR A 58 2.82 1.75 -2.95
C THR A 58 4.28 2.14 -3.15
N HIS A 59 5.11 1.82 -2.16
CA HIS A 59 6.56 1.97 -2.22
C HIS A 59 7.15 0.98 -3.23
N LEU A 60 7.85 1.50 -4.24
CA LEU A 60 8.46 0.72 -5.31
C LEU A 60 9.93 0.47 -5.02
N LEU A 61 10.33 -0.79 -5.14
CA LEU A 61 11.74 -1.20 -5.08
C LEU A 61 12.45 -0.85 -6.39
N LYS A 62 13.79 -0.85 -6.39
CA LYS A 62 14.60 -0.55 -7.59
C LYS A 62 14.26 -1.45 -8.80
N THR A 63 13.80 -2.67 -8.56
CA THR A 63 13.39 -3.64 -9.58
C THR A 63 11.97 -3.42 -10.11
N GLU A 64 11.14 -2.66 -9.38
CA GLU A 64 9.74 -2.42 -9.73
C GLU A 64 9.62 -1.06 -10.46
N GLN A 65 9.08 -1.08 -11.68
CA GLN A 65 8.93 0.12 -12.50
C GLN A 65 7.47 0.49 -12.71
N ILE A 66 7.24 1.79 -12.98
CA ILE A 66 5.93 2.32 -13.32
C ILE A 66 5.65 2.07 -14.80
N ILE A 67 4.47 1.57 -15.09
CA ILE A 67 3.97 1.34 -16.44
C ILE A 67 3.44 2.68 -16.96
N SER A 68 4.13 3.24 -17.94
CA SER A 68 3.78 4.52 -18.56
C SER A 68 4.01 4.48 -20.07
N ARG A 69 3.30 5.35 -20.79
CA ARG A 69 3.48 5.58 -22.23
C ARG A 69 3.84 7.04 -22.44
N VAL A 70 4.97 7.29 -23.08
CA VAL A 70 5.43 8.64 -23.44
C VAL A 70 5.12 8.86 -24.91
N TYR A 71 4.49 9.99 -25.23
CA TYR A 71 4.15 10.37 -26.58
C TYR A 71 5.22 11.30 -27.16
N ASN A 72 5.58 11.10 -28.42
CA ASN A 72 6.49 12.01 -29.10
C ASN A 72 5.75 13.32 -29.40
N THR A 73 6.31 14.42 -28.94
CA THR A 73 5.84 15.79 -29.19
C THR A 73 6.90 16.52 -30.01
N GLU A 74 6.53 17.57 -30.74
CA GLU A 74 7.49 18.39 -31.52
C GLU A 74 8.64 18.90 -30.65
N SER A 75 8.32 19.29 -29.41
CA SER A 75 9.31 19.55 -28.38
C SER A 75 9.79 18.25 -27.73
N LYS A 76 11.10 17.96 -27.81
CA LYS A 76 11.73 16.85 -27.08
C LYS A 76 11.92 17.12 -25.60
N THR A 77 11.73 18.36 -25.15
CA THR A 77 11.94 18.76 -23.75
C THR A 77 10.67 18.65 -22.90
N ASP A 78 9.49 18.75 -23.51
CA ASP A 78 8.19 18.55 -22.87
C ASP A 78 7.38 17.55 -23.68
N GLN A 79 7.22 16.35 -23.14
CA GLN A 79 6.50 15.26 -23.79
C GLN A 79 5.28 14.88 -22.96
N LYS A 80 4.11 14.80 -23.60
CA LYS A 80 2.92 14.25 -22.94
C LYS A 80 3.17 12.77 -22.61
N CYS A 81 2.75 12.34 -21.43
CA CYS A 81 2.80 10.94 -21.04
C CYS A 81 1.55 10.50 -20.28
N SER A 82 1.23 9.21 -20.36
CA SER A 82 0.17 8.58 -19.60
C SER A 82 0.78 7.57 -18.62
N ILE A 83 0.36 7.62 -17.36
CA ILE A 83 0.83 6.72 -16.31
C ILE A 83 -0.33 5.81 -15.92
N VAL A 84 -0.18 4.52 -16.18
CA VAL A 84 -1.23 3.52 -15.93
C VAL A 84 -1.17 3.03 -14.49
N GLY A 85 0.03 2.80 -13.95
CA GLY A 85 0.20 2.28 -12.59
C GLY A 85 1.52 1.54 -12.40
N CYS A 86 1.57 0.68 -11.40
CA CYS A 86 2.70 -0.20 -11.11
C CYS A 86 2.21 -1.67 -11.03
N PRO A 87 3.12 -2.66 -10.93
CA PRO A 87 2.76 -4.08 -10.85
C PRO A 87 1.81 -4.46 -9.70
N HIS A 88 1.65 -3.61 -8.69
CA HIS A 88 0.75 -3.84 -7.55
C HIS A 88 -0.69 -3.35 -7.79
N CYS A 89 -0.88 -2.44 -8.75
CA CYS A 89 -2.19 -1.85 -9.05
C CYS A 89 -2.62 -2.01 -10.51
N PHE A 90 -1.78 -2.58 -11.37
CA PHE A 90 -2.05 -2.88 -12.78
C PHE A 90 -1.21 -4.08 -13.24
N PRO A 91 -1.74 -5.04 -14.03
CA PRO A 91 -3.09 -5.09 -14.62
C PRO A 91 -4.18 -5.54 -13.66
N HIS A 92 -3.83 -6.11 -12.51
CA HIS A 92 -4.75 -6.49 -11.44
C HIS A 92 -4.49 -5.65 -10.19
N LEU A 93 -5.55 -5.33 -9.45
CA LEU A 93 -5.44 -4.62 -8.19
C LEU A 93 -5.18 -5.64 -7.07
N ARG A 94 -4.06 -5.51 -6.37
CA ARG A 94 -3.77 -6.34 -5.19
C ARG A 94 -4.65 -5.94 -4.01
N ASP A 95 -4.99 -6.90 -3.15
CA ASP A 95 -5.77 -6.66 -1.94
C ASP A 95 -5.18 -5.55 -1.06
N GLY A 96 -6.05 -4.68 -0.57
CA GLY A 96 -5.68 -3.53 0.27
C GLY A 96 -5.06 -2.35 -0.48
N VAL A 97 -4.91 -2.42 -1.81
CA VAL A 97 -4.40 -1.32 -2.64
C VAL A 97 -5.57 -0.54 -3.25
N VAL A 98 -5.49 0.80 -3.26
CA VAL A 98 -6.52 1.67 -3.86
C VAL A 98 -5.88 2.58 -4.89
N ARG A 99 -6.46 2.65 -6.10
CA ARG A 99 -6.07 3.60 -7.14
C ARG A 99 -6.76 4.94 -6.87
N LYS A 100 -5.99 6.01 -6.66
CA LYS A 100 -6.46 7.35 -6.33
C LYS A 100 -5.74 8.41 -7.16
N CYS A 101 -6.47 9.40 -7.65
CA CYS A 101 -5.86 10.53 -8.34
C CYS A 101 -5.13 11.45 -7.34
N PRO A 102 -3.87 11.82 -7.58
CA PRO A 102 -3.18 12.77 -6.72
C PRO A 102 -3.73 14.20 -6.86
N VAL A 103 -4.44 14.52 -7.94
CA VAL A 103 -4.98 15.87 -8.21
C VAL A 103 -6.40 16.03 -7.66
N CYS A 104 -7.35 15.17 -8.05
CA CYS A 104 -8.74 15.29 -7.60
C CYS A 104 -9.10 14.40 -6.41
N HIS A 105 -8.15 13.55 -5.96
CA HIS A 105 -8.34 12.62 -4.84
C HIS A 105 -9.48 11.60 -4.98
N LYS A 106 -10.08 11.47 -6.18
CA LYS A 106 -11.11 10.46 -6.46
C LYS A 106 -10.47 9.11 -6.78
N LYS A 107 -11.24 8.05 -6.56
CA LYS A 107 -10.87 6.69 -6.98
C LYS A 107 -10.79 6.65 -8.51
N ILE A 108 -9.75 5.99 -9.02
CA ILE A 108 -9.51 5.80 -10.46
C ILE A 108 -9.89 4.36 -10.80
N SER A 109 -10.61 4.16 -11.90
CA SER A 109 -10.91 2.81 -12.40
C SER A 109 -9.65 2.08 -12.88
N GLN A 110 -9.76 0.78 -13.12
CA GLN A 110 -8.61 -0.02 -13.56
C GLN A 110 -8.10 0.40 -14.95
N GLU A 111 -9.02 0.79 -15.83
CA GLU A 111 -8.74 1.21 -17.20
C GLU A 111 -8.30 2.68 -17.30
N ALA A 112 -8.61 3.48 -16.29
CA ALA A 112 -8.24 4.89 -16.26
C ALA A 112 -6.77 5.09 -15.87
N TYR A 113 -6.16 6.12 -16.45
CA TYR A 113 -4.75 6.46 -16.27
C TYR A 113 -4.59 7.93 -15.83
N LEU A 114 -3.39 8.25 -15.33
CA LEU A 114 -2.99 9.63 -15.07
C LEU A 114 -2.41 10.24 -16.34
N ILE A 115 -2.74 11.50 -16.58
CA ILE A 115 -2.20 12.34 -17.63
C ILE A 115 -1.11 13.20 -17.00
N ALA A 116 0.07 13.18 -17.62
CA ALA A 116 1.26 13.83 -17.11
C ALA A 116 2.12 14.40 -18.25
N HIS A 117 3.09 15.21 -17.88
CA HIS A 117 4.12 15.74 -18.76
C HIS A 117 5.49 15.28 -18.26
N LEU A 118 6.29 14.72 -19.16
CA LEU A 118 7.67 14.34 -18.94
C LEU A 118 8.57 15.47 -19.43
N PHE A 119 9.24 16.12 -18.49
CA PHE A 119 10.22 17.15 -18.76
C PHE A 119 11.62 16.54 -18.82
N THR A 120 12.19 16.52 -20.01
CA THR A 120 13.56 16.05 -20.25
C THR A 120 14.52 17.24 -20.10
N ARG A 121 15.47 17.12 -19.18
CA ARG A 121 16.44 18.18 -18.89
C ARG A 121 17.86 17.70 -19.20
N PRO A 122 18.66 18.45 -19.97
CA PRO A 122 20.06 18.11 -20.19
C PRO A 122 20.80 18.12 -18.84
N ASN A 123 21.60 17.07 -18.60
CA ASN A 123 22.42 16.89 -17.39
C ASN A 123 21.66 16.83 -16.05
N LYS A 124 20.33 16.65 -16.05
CA LYS A 124 19.52 16.50 -14.83
C LYS A 124 18.56 15.32 -14.96
N LYS A 125 18.06 14.82 -13.82
CA LYS A 125 17.01 13.80 -13.81
C LYS A 125 15.75 14.35 -14.46
N ASN A 126 15.12 13.53 -15.31
CA ASN A 126 13.82 13.85 -15.89
C ASN A 126 12.79 14.04 -14.77
N HIS A 127 11.89 14.98 -14.99
CA HIS A 127 10.84 15.32 -14.03
C HIS A 127 9.49 15.04 -14.67
N VAL A 128 8.60 14.39 -13.92
CA VAL A 128 7.24 14.10 -14.36
C VAL A 128 6.27 14.96 -13.56
N HIS A 129 5.44 15.73 -14.26
CA HIS A 129 4.38 16.53 -13.66
C HIS A 129 3.02 15.90 -13.97
N ILE A 130 2.24 15.57 -12.94
CA ILE A 130 0.92 14.95 -13.10
C ILE A 130 -0.13 16.06 -13.15
N VAL A 131 -0.86 16.13 -14.25
CA VAL A 131 -1.90 17.16 -14.49
C VAL A 131 -3.26 16.69 -13.99
N GLY A 132 -3.56 15.40 -14.10
CA GLY A 132 -4.85 14.86 -13.66
C GLY A 132 -5.04 13.39 -14.02
N CYS A 133 -6.21 12.83 -13.73
CA CYS A 133 -6.66 11.57 -14.31
C CYS A 133 -7.60 11.82 -15.50
N THR A 134 -7.97 10.76 -16.21
CA THR A 134 -8.98 10.81 -17.28
C THR A 134 -10.27 11.53 -16.83
N GLU A 135 -10.73 11.31 -15.60
CA GLU A 135 -11.92 11.98 -15.04
C GLU A 135 -11.71 13.48 -14.74
N CYS A 136 -10.48 13.91 -14.42
CA CYS A 136 -10.18 15.34 -14.28
C CYS A 136 -10.37 16.05 -15.62
N HIS A 137 -9.84 15.45 -16.69
CA HIS A 137 -9.88 16.03 -18.03
C HIS A 137 -11.23 15.87 -18.72
N LYS A 138 -12.06 14.88 -18.35
CA LYS A 138 -13.45 14.80 -18.80
C LYS A 138 -14.30 15.98 -18.31
N LYS A 139 -13.97 16.54 -17.14
CA LYS A 139 -14.74 17.63 -16.52
C LYS A 139 -14.32 19.01 -17.00
N THR A 140 -13.30 19.13 -17.87
CA THR A 140 -12.83 20.41 -18.43
C THR A 140 -13.72 20.93 -19.58
N PHE A 141 -15.03 20.75 -19.45
CA PHE A 141 -16.08 21.55 -20.08
C PHE A 141 -17.12 21.91 -19.00
N LYS A 142 -16.73 22.81 -18.10
CA LYS A 142 -17.66 23.74 -17.45
C LYS A 142 -16.89 24.96 -16.95
#